data_AF-X1JKC8-F1
#
_entry.id   AF-X1JKC8-F1
#
_cell.length_a   1.000
_cell.length_b   1.000
_cell.length_c   1.000
_cell.angle_alpha   90.00
_cell.angle_beta   90.00
_cell.angle_gamma   90.00
#
_symmetry.space_group_name_H-M   'P 1'
#
loop_
_entity.id
_entity.type
_entity.pdbx_description
1 polymer ?
#
loop_
_entity_poly.entity_id
_entity_poly.type
_entity_poly.pdbx_seq_one_letter_code
_entity_poly.pdbx_strand_id
1 'polypeptide(L)'
;DKILDSMLDLGFELNYVLMDREFYRVELLDEIKGMKGNVLIPTKSYKKIKQMIIEYLQGTGNRVRKYTFSSAPGAKCRFFQ
;
A
#
# COMPACT_ATOMS: atom_id res chain seq x y z
N ASP A 1 3.03 13.09 -4.51
CA ASP A 1 3.11 12.36 -3.22
C ASP A 1 4.57 12.12 -2.83
N LYS A 2 5.01 12.54 -1.63
CA LYS A 2 6.45 12.49 -1.22
C LYS A 2 7.11 11.10 -1.34
N ILE A 3 6.32 10.04 -1.26
CA ILE A 3 6.81 8.66 -1.30
C ILE A 3 7.25 8.26 -2.72
N LEU A 4 6.48 8.63 -3.75
CA LEU A 4 6.81 8.31 -5.14
C LEU A 4 8.12 8.99 -5.55
N ASP A 5 8.24 10.28 -5.24
CA ASP A 5 9.46 11.06 -5.48
C ASP A 5 10.65 10.44 -4.74
N SER A 6 10.47 10.06 -3.47
CA SER A 6 11.52 9.41 -2.69
C SER A 6 11.95 8.05 -3.27
N MET A 7 11.03 7.29 -3.86
CA MET A 7 11.35 6.01 -4.51
C MET A 7 12.14 6.22 -5.81
N LEU A 8 11.79 7.23 -6.59
CA LEU A 8 12.52 7.59 -7.81
C LEU A 8 13.92 8.14 -7.47
N ASP A 9 14.05 8.97 -6.44
CA ASP A 9 15.34 9.50 -5.95
C ASP A 9 16.28 8.38 -5.47
N LEU A 10 15.72 7.28 -4.95
CA LEU A 10 16.46 6.09 -4.56
C LEU A 10 16.87 5.20 -5.75
N GLY A 11 16.53 5.59 -6.99
CA GLY A 11 16.88 4.89 -8.21
C GLY A 11 15.97 3.71 -8.56
N PHE A 12 14.78 3.60 -7.95
CA PHE A 12 13.82 2.57 -8.33
C PHE A 12 13.10 2.95 -9.63
N GLU A 13 13.03 2.00 -10.56
CA GLU A 13 12.18 2.13 -11.76
C GLU A 13 10.76 1.62 -11.47
N LEU A 14 9.80 2.55 -11.47
CA LEU A 14 8.39 2.24 -11.22
C LEU A 14 7.67 1.93 -12.54
N ASN A 15 7.73 0.66 -12.96
CA ASN A 15 7.13 0.22 -14.22
C ASN A 15 5.59 0.14 -14.20
N TYR A 16 5.02 -0.23 -13.05
CA TYR A 16 3.57 -0.40 -12.88
C TYR A 16 3.15 0.02 -11.47
N VAL A 17 2.04 0.74 -11.38
CA VAL A 17 1.38 1.04 -10.11
C VAL A 17 0.04 0.30 -10.08
N LEU A 18 -0.12 -0.62 -9.13
CA LEU A 18 -1.39 -1.29 -8.88
C LEU A 18 -2.23 -0.42 -7.93
N MET A 19 -3.40 0.02 -8.38
CA MET A 19 -4.33 0.82 -7.59
C MET A 19 -5.65 0.10 -7.36
N ASP A 20 -6.23 0.31 -6.18
CA ASP A 20 -7.56 -0.19 -5.87
C ASP A 20 -8.63 0.59 -6.65
N ARG A 21 -9.63 -0.10 -7.17
CA ARG A 21 -10.72 0.51 -7.93
C ARG A 21 -11.64 1.38 -7.06
N GLU A 22 -11.85 0.98 -5.81
CA GLU A 22 -12.83 1.58 -4.90
C GLU A 22 -12.24 2.72 -4.07
N PHE A 23 -10.92 2.76 -3.90
CA PHE A 23 -10.23 3.69 -3.01
C PHE A 23 -9.00 4.36 -3.63
N TYR A 24 -9.03 4.67 -4.93
CA TYR A 24 -7.98 5.48 -5.54
C TYR A 24 -8.20 6.97 -5.25
N ARG A 25 -7.10 7.70 -5.05
CA ARG A 25 -7.11 9.16 -5.03
C ARG A 25 -6.95 9.65 -6.46
N VAL A 26 -7.88 10.50 -6.91
CA VAL A 26 -7.85 11.05 -8.28
C VAL A 26 -6.57 11.86 -8.50
N GLU A 27 -6.18 12.67 -7.53
CA GLU A 27 -4.93 13.46 -7.56
C GLU A 27 -3.69 12.58 -7.77
N LEU A 28 -3.61 11.45 -7.07
CA LEU A 28 -2.50 10.51 -7.19
C LEU A 28 -2.49 9.81 -8.56
N LEU A 29 -3.66 9.48 -9.09
CA LEU A 29 -3.79 8.91 -10.43
C LEU A 29 -3.29 9.89 -11.50
N ASP A 30 -3.64 11.18 -11.36
CA ASP A 30 -3.23 12.23 -12.28
C ASP A 30 -1.72 12.50 -12.17
N GLU A 31 -1.14 12.48 -10.96
CA GLU A 31 0.31 12.57 -10.76
C GLU A 31 1.06 11.43 -11.47
N ILE A 32 0.64 10.17 -11.29
CA ILE A 32 1.32 9.02 -11.91
C ILE A 32 1.20 9.05 -13.43
N LYS A 33 0.04 9.45 -13.96
CA LYS A 33 -0.14 9.65 -15.40
C LYS A 33 0.75 10.77 -15.93
N GLY A 34 0.89 11.87 -15.18
CA GLY A 34 1.82 12.97 -15.49
C GLY A 34 3.28 12.49 -15.54
N MET A 35 3.64 11.54 -14.68
CA MET A 35 4.96 10.87 -14.67
C MET A 35 5.11 9.76 -15.72
N LYS A 36 4.15 9.58 -16.64
CA LYS A 36 4.10 8.51 -17.65
C LYS A 36 4.11 7.08 -17.06
N GLY A 37 3.74 6.92 -15.79
CA GLY A 37 3.63 5.62 -15.15
C GLY A 37 2.39 4.85 -15.63
N ASN A 38 2.52 3.53 -15.76
CA ASN A 38 1.38 2.67 -16.08
C ASN A 38 0.58 2.34 -14.81
N VAL A 39 -0.71 2.63 -14.82
CA VAL A 39 -1.60 2.29 -13.70
C VAL A 39 -2.49 1.11 -14.08
N LEU A 40 -2.43 0.07 -13.26
CA LEU A 40 -3.30 -1.10 -13.35
C LEU A 40 -4.40 -0.98 -12.30
N ILE A 41 -5.66 -0.92 -12.75
CA ILE A 41 -6.83 -0.89 -11.86
C ILE A 41 -7.66 -2.15 -12.13
N PRO A 42 -7.98 -2.95 -11.10
CA PRO A 42 -8.84 -4.11 -11.27
C PRO A 42 -10.22 -3.75 -11.83
N THR A 43 -10.65 -4.44 -12.88
CA THR A 43 -11.95 -4.19 -13.55
C THR A 43 -13.15 -4.64 -12.70
N LYS A 44 -12.96 -5.55 -11.75
CA LYS A 44 -14.03 -6.10 -10.89
C LYS A 44 -13.87 -5.58 -9.46
N SER A 45 -14.98 -5.16 -8.85
CA SER A 45 -15.02 -4.88 -7.41
C SER A 45 -14.98 -6.19 -6.62
N TYR A 46 -14.06 -6.28 -5.67
CA TYR A 46 -13.94 -7.43 -4.79
C TYR A 46 -14.53 -7.08 -3.43
N LYS A 47 -15.80 -7.45 -3.23
CA LYS A 47 -16.54 -7.19 -1.96
C LYS A 47 -15.77 -7.65 -0.71
N LYS A 48 -15.03 -8.77 -0.81
CA LYS A 48 -14.17 -9.27 0.28
C LYS A 48 -13.04 -8.30 0.63
N ILE A 49 -12.38 -7.73 -0.37
CA ILE A 49 -11.28 -6.78 -0.16
C ILE A 49 -11.82 -5.49 0.48
N LYS A 50 -12.96 -4.99 -0.01
CA LYS A 50 -13.64 -3.85 0.60
C LYS A 50 -13.95 -4.09 2.08
N GLN A 51 -14.57 -5.22 2.39
CA GLN A 51 -14.89 -5.61 3.76
C GLN A 51 -13.64 -5.71 4.64
N MET A 52 -12.59 -6.31 4.11
CA MET A 52 -11.29 -6.42 4.77
C MET A 52 -10.63 -5.06 5.05
N ILE A 53 -10.75 -4.08 4.15
CA ILE A 53 -10.26 -2.72 4.35
C ILE A 53 -11.08 -2.01 5.44
N ILE A 54 -12.41 -2.16 5.40
CA ILE A 54 -13.30 -1.60 6.43
C ILE A 54 -12.94 -2.15 7.81
N GLU A 55 -12.80 -3.46 7.94
CA GLU A 55 -12.38 -4.12 9.18
C GLU A 55 -10.99 -3.63 9.65
N TYR A 56 -10.05 -3.47 8.71
CA TYR A 56 -8.74 -2.90 8.99
C TYR A 56 -8.79 -1.45 9.47
N LEU A 57 -9.70 -0.62 8.95
CA LEU A 57 -9.86 0.75 9.44
C LEU A 57 -10.56 0.78 10.81
N GLN A 58 -11.62 -0.02 10.99
CA GLN A 58 -12.52 0.07 12.15
C GLN A 58 -11.98 -0.47 13.47
N GLY A 59 -11.03 -1.39 13.45
CA GLY A 59 -10.54 -2.06 14.68
C GLY A 59 -10.78 -3.55 14.69
N THR A 60 -11.63 -4.03 13.81
CA THR A 60 -12.42 -5.25 14.04
C THR A 60 -11.86 -6.49 13.34
N GLY A 61 -10.92 -6.32 12.39
CA GLY A 61 -10.30 -7.43 11.66
C GLY A 61 -9.00 -7.95 12.28
N ASN A 62 -8.70 -9.24 12.05
CA ASN A 62 -7.49 -9.94 12.53
C ASN A 62 -6.19 -9.56 11.80
N ARG A 63 -6.11 -8.36 11.20
CA ARG A 63 -4.96 -7.92 10.40
C ARG A 63 -4.06 -6.99 11.18
N VAL A 64 -2.75 -7.20 11.02
CA VAL A 64 -1.70 -6.41 11.67
C VAL A 64 -1.74 -4.97 11.16
N ARG A 65 -1.98 -4.00 12.07
CA ARG A 65 -2.03 -2.56 11.78
C ARG A 65 -0.72 -1.83 12.03
N LYS A 66 0.13 -2.39 12.88
CA LYS A 66 1.35 -1.74 13.35
C LYS A 66 2.48 -2.75 13.31
N TYR A 67 3.48 -2.45 12.49
CA TYR A 67 4.77 -3.10 12.56
C TYR A 67 5.67 -2.25 13.46
N THR A 68 6.38 -2.91 14.38
CA THR A 68 7.39 -2.26 15.21
C THR A 68 8.73 -2.90 14.84
N PHE A 69 9.58 -2.13 14.16
CA PHE A 69 10.93 -2.56 13.82
C PHE A 69 11.87 -2.11 14.94
N SER A 70 12.69 -3.04 15.46
CA SER A 70 13.74 -2.72 16.42
C SER A 70 15.11 -3.00 15.80
N SER A 71 16.05 -2.08 16.00
CA SER A 71 17.45 -2.20 15.55
C SER A 71 18.35 -2.85 16.60
N ALA A 72 17.76 -3.45 17.65
CA ALA A 72 18.53 -4.09 18.70
C ALA A 72 19.18 -5.38 18.15
N PRO A 73 20.48 -5.64 18.41
CA PRO A 73 21.24 -6.77 17.86
C PRO A 73 20.82 -8.15 18.41
N GLY A 74 19.62 -8.29 18.96
CA GLY A 74 19.06 -9.54 19.43
C GLY A 74 17.55 -9.46 19.49
N ALA A 75 16.86 -9.95 18.46
CA ALA A 75 15.41 -10.10 18.50
C ALA A 75 15.06 -11.27 19.46
N LYS A 76 14.61 -10.94 20.68
CA LYS A 76 13.97 -11.91 21.61
C LYS A 76 12.52 -12.26 21.22
N CYS A 77 11.93 -11.58 20.24
CA CYS A 77 10.57 -11.81 19.80
C CYS A 77 10.54 -12.72 18.57
N ARG A 78 10.38 -14.03 18.80
CA ARG A 78 9.84 -14.93 17.78
C ARG A 78 8.35 -14.63 17.70
N PHE A 79 7.83 -14.30 16.53
CA PHE A 79 6.39 -14.20 16.31
C PHE A 79 5.76 -15.50 16.84
N PHE A 80 4.81 -15.37 17.76
CA PHE A 80 4.17 -16.51 18.43
C PHE A 80 3.52 -17.46 17.43
N GLN A 81 3.55 -18.76 17.78
CA GLN A 81 2.91 -19.89 17.09
C GLN A 81 1.41 -19.71 16.89
#